data_AF-A0ABD2NZU5-F1
#
_entry.id   AF-A0ABD2NZU5-F1
#
_cell.length_a   1.000
_cell.length_b   1.000
_cell.length_c   1.000
_cell.angle_alpha   90.00
_cell.angle_beta   90.00
_cell.angle_gamma   90.00
#
_symmetry.space_group_name_H-M   'P 1'
#
loop_
_entity.id
_entity.type
_entity.pdbx_description
1 polymer ?
#
loop_
_entity_poly.entity_id
_entity_poly.type
_entity_poly.pdbx_seq_one_letter_code
_entity_poly.pdbx_strand_id
1 'polypeptide(L)'
;MRTIHSGNLKILCFFKTRIQQFTQLACRQMEFGVQGIFGPSDPVLGAHIQSICEALDVPHLEARIDFEPHSKELSINLHPSQEHMNKAFKDLMMFLNWTKVAIVYEEDYVPPFDENAISPFFIFFD
;
A
#
# COMPACT_ATOMS: atom_id res chain seq x y z
N MET A 1 11.33 9.31 -8.49
CA MET A 1 10.11 10.03 -8.90
C MET A 1 10.07 10.06 -10.42
N ARG A 2 8.92 9.74 -11.02
CA ARG A 2 8.68 9.84 -12.47
C ARG A 2 7.27 10.36 -12.70
N THR A 3 7.09 11.21 -13.69
CA THR A 3 5.76 11.62 -14.15
C THR A 3 5.41 10.79 -15.38
N ILE A 4 4.27 10.12 -15.34
CA ILE A 4 3.72 9.37 -16.46
C ILE A 4 2.73 10.28 -17.19
N HIS A 5 2.84 10.30 -18.51
CA HIS A 5 1.98 11.09 -19.39
C HIS A 5 1.15 10.16 -20.27
N SER A 6 -0.16 10.39 -20.32
CA SER A 6 -1.07 9.73 -21.26
C SER A 6 -2.08 10.76 -21.78
N GLY A 7 -1.82 11.30 -22.98
CA GLY A 7 -2.53 12.48 -23.48
C GLY A 7 -2.34 13.67 -22.52
N ASN A 8 -3.45 14.20 -22.02
CA ASN A 8 -3.45 15.30 -21.05
C ASN A 8 -3.29 14.84 -19.58
N LEU A 9 -3.33 13.53 -19.33
CA LEU A 9 -3.20 12.97 -17.99
C LEU A 9 -1.72 12.94 -17.57
N LYS A 10 -1.42 13.55 -16.42
CA LYS A 10 -0.14 13.56 -15.74
C LYS A 10 -0.30 12.87 -14.39
N ILE A 11 0.29 11.69 -14.25
CA ILE A 11 0.33 10.95 -12.98
C ILE A 11 1.72 11.04 -12.41
N LEU A 12 1.82 11.37 -11.13
CA LEU A 12 3.09 11.45 -10.43
C LEU A 12 3.35 10.17 -9.64
N CYS A 13 4.41 9.44 -10.01
CA CYS A 13 4.73 8.15 -9.41
C CYS A 13 5.98 8.19 -8.53
N PHE A 14 5.85 7.59 -7.35
CA PHE A 14 6.88 7.54 -6.34
C PHE A 14 7.24 6.10 -5.95
N PHE A 15 8.42 5.65 -6.35
CA PHE A 15 8.86 4.26 -6.13
C PHE A 15 9.90 4.10 -5.01
N LYS A 16 10.71 5.13 -4.71
CA LYS A 16 11.64 5.21 -3.56
C LYS A 16 12.00 6.67 -3.31
N THR A 17 11.72 7.19 -2.11
CA THR A 17 12.08 8.57 -1.75
C THR A 17 12.37 8.67 -0.25
N ARG A 18 13.38 9.49 0.11
CA ARG A 18 13.67 9.86 1.50
C ARG A 18 12.61 10.84 2.03
N ILE A 19 12.25 10.69 3.31
CA ILE A 19 11.10 11.34 3.95
C ILE A 19 11.04 12.85 3.74
N GLN A 20 12.13 13.58 3.97
CA GLN A 20 12.12 15.05 3.96
C GLN A 20 11.98 15.71 2.58
N GLN A 21 12.37 15.03 1.49
CA GLN A 21 12.30 15.62 0.14
C GLN A 21 10.92 15.44 -0.49
N PHE A 22 10.12 14.52 0.05
CA PHE A 22 8.94 14.01 -0.61
C PHE A 22 7.79 15.02 -0.65
N THR A 23 7.43 15.58 0.51
CA THR A 23 6.36 16.58 0.63
C THR A 23 6.63 17.79 -0.26
N GLN A 24 7.87 18.31 -0.26
CA GLN A 24 8.24 19.46 -1.08
C GLN A 24 8.18 19.15 -2.59
N LEU A 25 8.63 17.95 -2.99
CA LEU A 25 8.55 17.50 -4.37
C LEU A 25 7.10 17.28 -4.82
N ALA A 26 6.25 16.70 -3.97
CA ALA A 26 4.83 16.53 -4.24
C ALA A 26 4.14 17.89 -4.41
N CYS A 27 4.30 18.81 -3.45
CA CYS A 27 3.73 20.17 -3.51
C CYS A 27 4.12 20.91 -4.79
N ARG A 28 5.42 20.95 -5.13
CA ARG A 28 5.88 21.59 -6.38
C ARG A 28 5.27 20.95 -7.62
N GLN A 29 5.06 19.64 -7.62
CA GLN A 29 4.54 18.95 -8.80
C GLN A 29 3.04 19.11 -8.95
N MET A 30 2.32 19.30 -7.83
CA MET A 30 0.92 19.70 -7.86
C MET A 30 0.74 21.12 -8.43
N GLU A 31 1.68 22.05 -8.21
CA GLU A 31 1.68 23.35 -8.90
C GLU A 31 1.75 23.22 -10.44
N PHE A 32 2.32 22.14 -10.97
CA PHE A 32 2.38 21.85 -12.41
C PHE A 32 1.15 21.12 -12.97
N GLY A 33 0.10 20.97 -12.16
CA GLY A 33 -1.17 20.37 -12.54
C GLY A 33 -1.05 18.87 -12.79
N VAL A 34 -0.66 18.12 -11.77
CA VAL A 34 -0.76 16.65 -11.74
C VAL A 34 -2.21 16.26 -11.46
N GLN A 35 -2.75 15.25 -12.14
CA GLN A 35 -4.13 14.78 -11.96
C GLN A 35 -4.25 13.56 -11.03
N GLY A 36 -3.13 13.02 -10.54
CA GLY A 36 -3.14 11.91 -9.60
C GLY A 36 -1.75 11.52 -9.13
N ILE A 37 -1.68 10.93 -7.95
CA ILE A 37 -0.43 10.49 -7.32
C ILE A 37 -0.46 8.97 -7.15
N PHE A 38 0.65 8.30 -7.47
CA PHE A 38 0.84 6.87 -7.22
C PHE A 38 2.00 6.64 -6.24
N GLY A 39 1.73 5.90 -5.17
CA GLY A 39 2.65 5.67 -4.06
C GLY A 39 2.66 6.81 -3.05
N PRO A 40 3.46 6.70 -1.97
CA PRO A 40 4.59 5.77 -1.80
C PRO A 40 4.20 4.46 -1.12
N SER A 41 5.09 3.47 -1.23
CA SER A 41 4.95 2.20 -0.51
C SER A 41 5.24 2.29 0.99
N ASP A 42 5.93 3.35 1.42
CA ASP A 42 6.23 3.61 2.82
C ASP A 42 4.96 4.09 3.57
N PRO A 43 4.55 3.44 4.66
CA PRO A 43 3.29 3.74 5.34
C PRO A 43 3.31 5.12 6.03
N VAL A 44 4.45 5.53 6.59
CA VAL A 44 4.60 6.83 7.26
C VAL A 44 4.46 7.96 6.25
N LEU A 45 5.12 7.83 5.09
CA LEU A 45 5.00 8.82 4.03
C LEU A 45 3.65 8.80 3.32
N GLY A 46 3.03 7.62 3.27
CA GLY A 46 1.70 7.41 2.76
C GLY A 46 0.65 8.28 3.43
N ALA A 47 0.61 8.25 4.76
CA ALA A 47 -0.32 9.08 5.55
C ALA A 47 -0.14 10.57 5.26
N HIS A 48 1.11 11.04 5.15
CA HIS A 48 1.37 12.45 4.83
C HIS A 48 0.89 12.87 3.43
N ILE A 49 1.05 12.02 2.42
CA ILE A 49 0.54 12.31 1.07
C ILE A 49 -0.96 12.24 1.01
N GLN A 50 -1.55 11.29 1.73
CA GLN A 50 -2.99 11.15 1.79
C GLN A 50 -3.64 12.46 2.23
N SER A 51 -3.16 13.06 3.32
CA SER A 51 -3.68 14.36 3.79
C SER A 51 -3.52 15.49 2.78
N ILE A 52 -2.43 15.49 1.99
CA ILE A 52 -2.20 16.53 0.97
C ILE A 52 -3.11 16.32 -0.24
N CYS A 53 -3.30 15.06 -0.66
CA CYS A 53 -4.18 14.66 -1.74
C CYS A 53 -5.64 15.02 -1.43
N GLU A 54 -6.09 14.72 -0.21
CA GLU A 54 -7.40 15.13 0.31
C GLU A 54 -7.55 16.66 0.31
N ALA A 55 -6.54 17.39 0.80
CA ALA A 55 -6.62 18.86 0.86
C ALA A 55 -6.61 19.56 -0.51
N LEU A 56 -6.16 18.88 -1.56
CA LEU A 56 -6.00 19.44 -2.91
C LEU A 56 -6.91 18.77 -3.96
N ASP A 57 -7.84 17.92 -3.52
CA ASP A 57 -8.73 17.14 -4.40
C ASP A 57 -7.98 16.34 -5.49
N VAL A 58 -6.80 15.81 -5.14
CA VAL A 58 -5.98 14.99 -6.05
C VAL A 58 -6.16 13.51 -5.70
N PRO A 59 -6.54 12.63 -6.64
CA PRO A 59 -6.69 11.21 -6.34
C PRO A 59 -5.33 10.56 -6.05
N HIS A 60 -5.31 9.72 -5.02
CA HIS A 60 -4.16 8.97 -4.55
C HIS A 60 -4.33 7.47 -4.83
N LEU A 61 -3.31 6.85 -5.41
CA LEU A 61 -3.27 5.43 -5.74
C LEU A 61 -2.14 4.78 -4.94
N GLU A 62 -2.49 3.78 -4.15
CA GLU A 62 -1.58 3.12 -3.22
C GLU A 62 -1.41 1.66 -3.62
N ALA A 63 -0.26 1.07 -3.31
CA ALA A 63 0.00 -0.35 -3.53
C ALA A 63 0.84 -0.88 -2.37
N ARG A 64 0.30 -0.72 -1.16
CA ARG A 64 0.95 -1.14 0.09
C ARG A 64 -0.06 -1.78 1.02
N ILE A 65 0.45 -2.55 1.97
CA ILE A 65 -0.37 -3.05 3.07
C ILE A 65 -0.92 -1.85 3.84
N ASP A 66 -2.23 -1.84 4.06
CA ASP A 66 -2.92 -0.80 4.83
C ASP A 66 -3.63 -1.44 6.01
N PHE A 67 -3.26 -0.98 7.20
CA PHE A 67 -3.77 -1.50 8.47
C PHE A 67 -4.91 -0.64 9.01
N GLU A 68 -5.21 0.49 8.36
CA GLU A 68 -6.29 1.36 8.78
C GLU A 68 -7.65 0.77 8.36
N PRO A 69 -8.58 0.56 9.31
CA PRO A 69 -9.88 -0.02 9.00
C PRO A 69 -10.84 0.96 8.31
N HIS A 70 -10.45 2.24 8.17
CA HIS A 70 -11.30 3.28 7.62
C HIS A 70 -10.99 3.52 6.14
N SER A 71 -12.04 3.69 5.33
CA SER A 71 -11.89 4.13 3.96
C SER A 71 -11.30 5.54 3.91
N LYS A 72 -10.22 5.70 3.15
CA LYS A 72 -9.58 6.99 2.87
C LYS A 72 -10.29 7.70 1.72
N GLU A 73 -10.58 8.98 1.87
CA GLU A 73 -11.24 9.76 0.82
C GLU A 73 -10.25 10.02 -0.32
N LEU A 74 -10.71 9.97 -1.57
CA LEU A 74 -9.85 10.13 -2.76
C LEU A 74 -8.63 9.19 -2.82
N SER A 75 -8.62 8.08 -2.07
CA SER A 75 -7.56 7.06 -2.16
C SER A 75 -8.11 5.72 -2.64
N ILE A 76 -7.33 5.06 -3.50
CA ILE A 76 -7.57 3.67 -3.91
C ILE A 76 -6.30 2.87 -3.63
N ASN A 77 -6.41 1.89 -2.74
CA ASN A 77 -5.34 0.93 -2.51
C ASN A 77 -5.51 -0.31 -3.41
N LEU A 78 -4.52 -0.55 -4.26
CA LEU A 78 -4.44 -1.69 -5.18
C LEU A 78 -3.80 -2.92 -4.53
N HIS A 79 -3.31 -2.80 -3.29
CA HIS A 79 -2.87 -3.96 -2.53
C HIS A 79 -4.08 -4.86 -2.23
N PRO A 80 -4.00 -6.18 -2.47
CA PRO A 80 -5.09 -7.10 -2.16
C PRO A 80 -5.49 -7.01 -0.68
N SER A 81 -6.78 -7.19 -0.39
CA SER A 81 -7.23 -7.27 1.00
C SER A 81 -6.60 -8.48 1.70
N GLN A 82 -6.43 -8.38 3.02
CA GLN A 82 -5.86 -9.46 3.82
C GLN A 82 -6.62 -10.78 3.59
N GLU A 83 -7.95 -10.74 3.50
CA GLU A 83 -8.78 -11.92 3.24
C GLU A 83 -8.38 -12.64 1.94
N HIS A 84 -8.14 -11.91 0.86
CA HIS A 84 -7.72 -12.50 -0.42
C HIS A 84 -6.30 -13.05 -0.35
N MET A 85 -5.39 -12.38 0.37
CA MET A 85 -4.04 -12.86 0.60
C MET A 85 -4.05 -14.20 1.37
N ASN A 86 -4.84 -14.29 2.45
CA ASN A 86 -4.94 -15.50 3.27
C ASN A 86 -5.45 -16.69 2.44
N LYS A 87 -6.48 -16.46 1.61
CA LYS A 87 -7.00 -17.48 0.69
C LYS A 87 -5.94 -17.94 -0.29
N ALA A 88 -5.23 -17.01 -0.94
CA ALA A 88 -4.17 -17.34 -1.89
C ALA A 88 -3.03 -18.15 -1.25
N PHE A 89 -2.60 -17.78 -0.03
CA PHE A 89 -1.61 -18.56 0.70
C PHE A 89 -2.14 -19.96 1.03
N LYS A 90 -3.37 -20.07 1.55
CA LYS A 90 -3.99 -21.37 1.85
C LYS A 90 -4.05 -22.27 0.61
N ASP A 91 -4.48 -21.74 -0.53
CA ASP A 91 -4.55 -22.48 -1.78
C ASP A 91 -3.16 -22.99 -2.22
N LEU A 92 -2.12 -22.17 -2.06
CA LEU A 92 -0.74 -22.58 -2.33
C LEU A 92 -0.28 -23.71 -1.39
N MET A 93 -0.57 -23.61 -0.09
CA MET A 93 -0.21 -24.64 0.89
C MET A 93 -0.85 -25.99 0.56
N MET A 94 -2.14 -25.97 0.18
CA MET A 94 -2.85 -27.19 -0.23
C MET A 94 -2.30 -27.75 -1.54
N PHE A 95 -2.06 -26.90 -2.53
CA PHE A 95 -1.53 -27.33 -3.85
C PHE A 95 -0.17 -28.01 -3.72
N LEU A 96 0.70 -27.50 -2.85
CA LEU A 96 2.05 -28.03 -2.61
C LEU A 96 2.11 -29.12 -1.53
N ASN A 97 0.98 -29.50 -0.92
CA ASN A 97 0.89 -30.46 0.18
C ASN A 97 1.82 -30.14 1.37
N TRP A 98 1.89 -28.89 1.78
CA TRP A 98 2.70 -28.52 2.94
C TRP A 98 2.11 -29.10 4.23
N THR A 99 2.98 -29.70 5.04
CA THR A 99 2.61 -30.35 6.31
C THR A 99 3.08 -29.57 7.53
N LYS A 100 4.03 -28.64 7.35
CA LYS A 100 4.57 -27.78 8.40
C LYS A 100 4.69 -26.36 7.87
N VAL A 101 4.32 -25.41 8.71
CA VAL A 101 4.28 -23.98 8.39
C VAL A 101 4.63 -23.21 9.66
N ALA A 102 5.47 -22.18 9.53
CA ALA A 102 5.68 -21.21 10.60
C ALA A 102 5.24 -19.82 10.11
N ILE A 103 4.48 -19.12 10.95
CA ILE A 103 4.00 -17.76 10.68
C ILE A 103 4.84 -16.79 11.49
N VAL A 104 5.45 -15.81 10.83
CA VAL A 104 6.19 -14.72 11.48
C VAL A 104 5.43 -13.41 11.27
N TYR A 105 5.14 -12.73 12.37
CA TYR A 105 4.41 -11.46 12.42
C TYR A 105 5.13 -10.48 13.37
N GLU A 106 4.86 -9.18 13.19
CA GLU A 106 5.35 -8.11 14.06
C GLU A 106 4.28 -7.76 15.11
N GLU A 107 4.69 -7.35 16.33
CA GLU A 107 3.76 -7.10 17.46
C GLU A 107 2.70 -6.02 17.19
N ASP A 108 3.03 -5.01 16.37
CA ASP A 108 2.09 -3.96 15.97
C ASP A 108 0.97 -4.49 15.03
N TYR A 109 1.09 -5.74 14.60
CA TYR A 109 0.09 -6.46 13.84
C TYR A 109 -0.54 -7.55 14.72
N VAL A 110 -1.52 -7.17 15.53
CA VAL A 110 -2.43 -8.13 16.17
C VAL A 110 -3.61 -8.31 15.23
N PRO A 111 -3.68 -9.38 14.42
CA PRO A 111 -4.91 -9.68 13.69
C PRO A 111 -6.04 -9.81 14.71
N PRO A 112 -7.24 -9.27 14.44
CA PRO A 112 -8.39 -9.56 15.29
C PRO A 112 -8.46 -11.08 15.42
N PHE A 113 -8.52 -11.58 16.65
CA PHE A 113 -8.46 -13.00 17.03
C PHE A 113 -9.34 -13.88 16.14
N ASP A 114 -8.81 -14.24 14.99
CA ASP A 114 -9.34 -15.21 14.05
C ASP A 114 -8.17 -16.15 13.79
N GLU A 115 -8.33 -17.36 14.28
CA GLU A 115 -7.42 -18.49 14.08
C GLU A 115 -7.17 -18.81 12.59
N ASN A 116 -7.92 -18.18 11.68
CA ASN A 116 -7.75 -18.27 10.22
C ASN A 116 -7.05 -17.05 9.59
N ALA A 117 -6.72 -16.02 10.38
CA ALA A 117 -6.05 -14.82 9.90
C ALA A 117 -4.54 -15.05 9.76
N ILE A 118 -4.14 -15.72 8.68
CA ILE A 118 -2.73 -15.84 8.29
C ILE A 118 -2.27 -14.50 7.73
N SER A 119 -1.70 -13.61 8.54
CA SER A 119 -0.88 -12.54 7.98
C SER A 119 0.58 -12.89 8.16
N PRO A 120 1.32 -13.14 7.07
CA PRO A 120 2.73 -13.35 7.17
C PRO A 120 3.47 -12.14 6.62
N PHE A 121 4.27 -11.51 7.47
CA PHE A 121 5.45 -10.84 6.94
C PHE A 121 6.40 -11.90 6.35
N PHE A 122 6.43 -13.13 6.91
CA PHE A 122 7.09 -14.29 6.31
C PHE A 122 6.42 -15.61 6.71
N ILE A 123 6.15 -16.49 5.74
CA ILE A 123 5.89 -17.90 5.98
C ILE A 123 7.21 -18.64 5.72
N PHE A 124 7.72 -19.40 6.69
CA PHE A 124 8.87 -20.29 6.48
C PHE A 124 8.39 -21.70 6.15
N PHE A 125 9.05 -22.33 5.17
CA PHE A 125 8.70 -23.61 4.57
C PHE A 125 9.76 -24.68 4.90
N ASP A 126 9.31 -25.91 5.17
CA ASP A 126 10.13 -27.14 5.19
C ASP A 126 10.07 -27.80 3.81
#